data_AF-A0A6A5ESB6-F1
#
_entry.id   AF-A0A6A5ESB6-F1
#
_cell.length_a   1.000
_cell.length_b   1.000
_cell.length_c   1.000
_cell.angle_alpha   90.00
_cell.angle_beta   90.00
_cell.angle_gamma   90.00
#
_symmetry.space_group_name_H-M   'P 1'
#
loop_
_entity.id
_entity.type
_entity.pdbx_description
1 polymer ?
#
loop_
_entity_poly.entity_id
_entity_poly.type
_entity_poly.pdbx_seq_one_letter_code
_entity_poly.pdbx_strand_id
1 'polypeptide(L)'
;MFTMMLASLFSLALLSAHVALVIGVAAPLLTFRVTDPITGGSLECDRCPPGTFMRASCTATQKTRCATCPPGSFTELWNYIGKCLRCGVCGHNEVEKTVCTADRNCQCQCKQGYHNKYDMCVRHSECPSGQQPLTKGTPDEDTVCQICPDGSYSDTTSALQNCTLHRSCNAPGLKLVLKGSIWHDSVCTSCEELKSRDGGDYLKEIIPAFFVHHKMTLRRLRQVVHKLPSEDGKKQAGASGLNLSELHARINTWVASASANQIRQLPEILAKTGANGASERLKSKLQRIDSNLKQLCALGNEVDVLSF
;
A
#
# COMPACT_ATOMS: atom_id res chain seq x y z
N MET A 1 -16.88 12.02 -76.22
CA MET A 1 -15.83 11.71 -77.22
C MET A 1 -14.77 12.79 -77.08
N PHE A 2 -13.80 12.67 -76.20
CA PHE A 2 -12.50 12.00 -76.37
C PHE A 2 -11.85 12.20 -75.00
N THR A 3 -11.76 11.20 -74.12
CA THR A 3 -10.48 10.83 -73.47
C THR A 3 -10.59 9.54 -72.62
N MET A 4 -11.63 8.71 -72.83
CA MET A 4 -11.76 7.39 -72.19
C MET A 4 -11.12 6.26 -73.03
N MET A 5 -9.83 6.37 -73.40
CA MET A 5 -9.06 5.24 -73.95
C MET A 5 -7.54 5.50 -73.84
N LEU A 6 -7.03 5.61 -72.61
CA LEU A 6 -5.58 5.48 -72.34
C LEU A 6 -5.29 4.68 -71.06
N ALA A 7 -6.30 3.97 -70.55
CA ALA A 7 -6.20 3.02 -69.45
C ALA A 7 -6.33 1.58 -69.99
N SER A 8 -5.30 1.05 -70.65
CA SER A 8 -5.18 -0.42 -70.80
C SER A 8 -3.84 -0.98 -71.26
N LEU A 9 -2.79 -0.17 -71.54
CA LEU A 9 -1.53 -0.72 -72.08
C LEU A 9 -0.26 -0.43 -71.25
N PHE A 10 -0.38 0.14 -70.05
CA PHE A 10 0.74 0.26 -69.10
C PHE A 10 0.69 -0.73 -67.94
N SER A 11 -0.15 -1.77 -68.02
CA SER A 11 -0.35 -2.75 -66.93
C SER A 11 0.33 -4.10 -67.14
N LEU A 12 1.18 -4.30 -68.16
CA LEU A 12 1.76 -5.63 -68.44
C LEU A 12 3.26 -5.68 -68.83
N ALA A 13 4.03 -4.61 -68.66
CA ALA A 13 5.45 -4.59 -69.06
C ALA A 13 6.42 -4.01 -68.01
N LEU A 14 6.15 -4.21 -66.72
CA LEU A 14 7.17 -4.01 -65.65
C LEU A 14 7.13 -5.15 -64.60
N LEU A 15 6.76 -6.36 -65.04
CA LEU A 15 6.77 -7.58 -64.21
C LEU A 15 8.09 -8.35 -64.28
N SER A 16 9.18 -7.75 -64.77
CA SER A 16 10.48 -8.41 -64.84
C SER A 16 11.56 -7.60 -64.14
N ALA A 17 12.27 -8.28 -63.25
CA ALA A 17 13.49 -7.87 -62.54
C ALA A 17 13.31 -7.14 -61.19
N HIS A 18 12.58 -7.74 -60.26
CA HIS A 18 12.95 -7.67 -58.83
C HIS A 18 13.48 -9.02 -58.36
N VAL A 19 14.66 -9.41 -58.86
CA VAL A 19 15.52 -10.30 -58.08
C VAL A 19 16.26 -9.39 -57.10
N ALA A 20 15.61 -9.10 -55.97
CA ALA A 20 16.34 -8.60 -54.82
C ALA A 20 17.30 -9.71 -54.41
N LEU A 21 18.58 -9.53 -54.71
CA LEU A 21 19.64 -10.31 -54.10
C LEU A 21 19.54 -10.03 -52.60
N VAL A 22 18.87 -10.92 -51.86
CA VAL A 22 19.02 -10.99 -50.41
C VAL A 22 20.47 -11.41 -50.21
N ILE A 23 21.36 -10.42 -50.18
CA ILE A 23 22.66 -10.59 -49.56
C ILE A 23 22.30 -10.91 -48.12
N GLY A 24 22.28 -12.20 -47.80
CA GLY A 24 22.24 -12.66 -46.43
C GLY A 24 23.40 -11.97 -45.75
N VAL A 25 23.09 -10.95 -44.95
CA VAL A 25 24.05 -10.37 -44.03
C VAL A 25 24.42 -11.56 -43.16
N ALA A 26 25.60 -12.14 -43.41
CA ALA A 26 26.12 -13.23 -42.60
C ALA A 26 25.99 -12.75 -41.16
N ALA A 27 25.21 -13.48 -40.35
CA ALA A 27 25.08 -13.18 -38.94
C ALA A 27 26.48 -12.95 -38.38
N PRO A 28 26.72 -11.89 -37.58
CA PRO A 28 28.05 -11.58 -37.08
C PRO A 28 28.67 -12.85 -36.51
N LEU A 29 29.83 -13.23 -37.02
CA LEU A 29 30.48 -14.50 -36.66
C LEU A 29 30.66 -14.52 -35.14
N LEU A 30 29.88 -15.38 -34.47
CA LEU A 30 29.91 -15.58 -33.03
C LEU A 30 31.10 -16.49 -32.71
N THR A 31 32.30 -16.04 -33.06
CA THR A 31 33.54 -16.79 -32.91
C THR A 31 34.47 -16.12 -31.90
N PHE A 32 35.49 -16.84 -31.47
CA PHE A 32 36.57 -16.32 -30.63
C PHE A 32 37.90 -16.95 -31.06
N ARG A 33 39.01 -16.29 -30.74
CA ARG A 33 40.35 -16.78 -31.08
C ARG A 33 40.96 -17.54 -29.93
N VAL A 34 41.53 -18.70 -30.23
CA VAL A 34 42.33 -19.50 -29.29
C VAL A 34 43.67 -19.84 -29.92
N THR A 35 44.71 -19.98 -29.10
CA THR A 35 46.00 -20.50 -29.55
C THR A 35 45.99 -22.02 -29.43
N ASP A 36 46.34 -22.72 -30.51
CA ASP A 36 46.48 -24.17 -30.51
C ASP A 36 47.64 -24.57 -29.60
N PRO A 37 47.41 -25.35 -28.52
CA PRO A 37 48.46 -25.76 -27.61
C PRO A 37 49.51 -26.69 -28.24
N ILE A 38 49.23 -27.30 -29.40
CA ILE A 38 50.14 -28.21 -30.10
C ILE A 38 50.98 -27.45 -31.13
N THR A 39 50.35 -26.65 -31.99
CA THR A 39 51.02 -25.98 -33.11
C THR A 39 51.44 -24.54 -32.81
N GLY A 40 50.91 -23.92 -31.76
CA GLY A 40 51.09 -22.50 -31.45
C GLY A 40 50.35 -21.56 -32.42
N GLY A 41 49.63 -22.09 -33.41
CA GLY A 41 48.85 -21.31 -34.37
C GLY A 41 47.57 -20.73 -33.79
N SER A 42 46.99 -19.70 -34.42
CA SER A 42 45.70 -19.13 -34.03
C SER A 42 44.55 -19.86 -34.72
N LEU A 43 43.56 -20.30 -33.96
CA LEU A 43 42.32 -20.92 -34.43
C LEU A 43 41.14 -19.99 -34.15
N GLU A 44 40.19 -19.93 -35.09
CA GLU A 44 38.88 -19.30 -34.88
C GLU A 44 37.84 -20.38 -34.52
N CYS A 45 37.31 -20.28 -33.30
CA CYS A 45 36.37 -21.24 -32.73
C CYS A 45 34.98 -20.65 -32.62
N ASP A 46 33.95 -21.45 -32.84
CA ASP A 46 32.56 -21.09 -32.57
C ASP A 46 32.34 -20.87 -31.06
N ARG A 47 31.54 -19.87 -30.68
CA ARG A 47 31.07 -19.66 -29.31
C ARG A 47 29.91 -20.61 -28.99
N CYS A 48 29.68 -20.82 -27.71
CA CYS A 48 28.55 -21.57 -27.20
C CYS A 48 27.32 -20.67 -27.03
N PRO A 49 26.11 -21.15 -27.38
CA PRO A 49 24.87 -20.40 -27.23
C PRO A 49 24.49 -20.15 -25.76
N PRO A 50 23.58 -19.20 -25.49
CA PRO A 50 22.93 -19.06 -24.18
C PRO A 50 22.35 -20.39 -23.71
N GLY A 51 22.38 -20.67 -22.41
CA GLY A 51 22.01 -21.99 -21.89
C GLY A 51 23.17 -22.97 -21.77
N THR A 52 24.33 -22.65 -22.33
CA THR A 52 25.46 -23.56 -22.44
C THR A 52 26.80 -22.90 -22.10
N PHE A 53 27.80 -23.72 -21.79
CA PHE A 53 29.18 -23.31 -21.57
C PHE A 53 30.15 -24.15 -22.41
N MET A 54 31.38 -23.66 -22.58
CA MET A 54 32.41 -24.35 -23.34
C MET A 54 33.04 -25.47 -22.51
N ARG A 55 32.67 -26.71 -22.82
CA ARG A 55 33.27 -27.91 -22.21
C ARG A 55 34.65 -28.20 -22.77
N ALA A 56 34.86 -27.95 -24.05
CA ALA A 56 36.17 -28.04 -24.71
C ALA A 56 36.26 -27.02 -25.84
N SER A 57 37.43 -26.37 -25.95
CA SER A 57 37.75 -25.48 -27.06
C SER A 57 37.88 -26.26 -28.37
N CYS A 58 37.73 -25.57 -29.50
CA CYS A 58 38.01 -26.17 -30.80
C CYS A 58 39.50 -26.50 -30.96
N THR A 59 39.79 -27.46 -31.82
CA THR A 59 41.13 -27.80 -32.32
C THR A 59 41.13 -27.63 -33.83
N ALA A 60 42.29 -27.81 -34.49
CA ALA A 60 42.37 -27.76 -35.96
C ALA A 60 41.42 -28.73 -36.68
N THR A 61 40.96 -29.79 -36.01
CA THR A 61 40.11 -30.85 -36.58
C THR A 61 38.74 -31.01 -35.92
N GLN A 62 38.53 -30.41 -34.73
CA GLN A 62 37.28 -30.56 -33.96
C GLN A 62 36.68 -29.20 -33.62
N LYS A 63 35.36 -29.07 -33.78
CA LYS A 63 34.62 -27.86 -33.39
C LYS A 63 34.54 -27.72 -31.87
N THR A 64 34.24 -26.49 -31.41
CA THR A 64 33.96 -26.21 -30.00
C THR A 64 32.86 -27.13 -29.48
N ARG A 65 33.07 -27.70 -28.29
CA ARG A 65 32.08 -28.56 -27.64
C ARG A 65 31.39 -27.79 -26.51
N CYS A 66 30.10 -27.56 -26.68
CA CYS A 66 29.26 -26.91 -25.69
C CYS A 66 28.50 -27.94 -24.86
N ALA A 67 28.21 -27.60 -23.60
CA ALA A 67 27.38 -28.40 -22.70
C ALA A 67 26.36 -27.51 -21.99
N THR A 68 25.18 -28.03 -21.70
CA THR A 68 24.11 -27.31 -20.99
C THR A 68 24.55 -26.93 -19.58
N CYS A 69 24.13 -25.75 -19.12
CA CYS A 69 24.34 -25.34 -17.74
C CYS A 69 23.63 -26.30 -16.76
N PRO A 70 24.32 -26.77 -15.69
CA PRO A 70 23.67 -27.56 -14.65
C PRO A 70 22.67 -26.71 -13.85
N PRO A 71 21.71 -27.35 -13.14
CA PRO A 71 20.74 -26.64 -12.29
C PRO A 71 21.43 -25.70 -11.30
N GLY A 72 20.90 -24.49 -11.15
CA GLY A 72 21.50 -23.44 -10.31
C GLY A 72 22.61 -22.63 -11.01
N SER A 73 22.75 -22.75 -12.33
CA SER A 73 23.67 -21.94 -13.13
C SER A 73 23.10 -21.58 -14.50
N PHE A 74 23.62 -20.51 -15.10
CA PHE A 74 23.11 -19.96 -16.35
C PHE A 74 24.20 -19.28 -17.21
N THR A 75 23.89 -19.06 -18.49
CA THR A 75 24.59 -18.13 -19.39
C THR A 75 23.59 -17.43 -20.31
N GLU A 76 23.51 -16.10 -20.23
CA GLU A 76 22.53 -15.30 -21.01
C GLU A 76 22.99 -14.97 -22.43
N LEU A 77 24.29 -15.00 -22.67
CA LEU A 77 24.90 -14.55 -23.91
C LEU A 77 25.75 -15.64 -24.54
N TRP A 78 26.00 -15.50 -25.85
CA TRP A 78 26.96 -16.34 -26.56
C TRP A 78 28.36 -16.20 -25.97
N ASN A 79 28.92 -17.32 -25.50
CA ASN A 79 30.07 -17.31 -24.61
C ASN A 79 31.13 -18.35 -25.00
N TYR A 80 32.32 -18.21 -24.43
CA TYR A 80 33.43 -19.17 -24.54
C TYR A 80 33.97 -19.50 -23.13
N ILE A 81 33.14 -19.34 -22.10
CA ILE A 81 33.54 -19.55 -20.71
C ILE A 81 33.51 -21.03 -20.37
N GLY A 82 34.48 -21.48 -19.55
CA GLY A 82 34.62 -22.89 -19.18
C GLY A 82 33.62 -23.40 -18.15
N LYS A 83 32.80 -22.52 -17.56
CA LYS A 83 31.78 -22.82 -16.53
C LYS A 83 30.66 -21.79 -16.58
N CYS A 84 29.42 -22.20 -16.31
CA CYS A 84 28.27 -21.29 -16.23
C CYS A 84 28.34 -20.37 -15.01
N LEU A 85 27.64 -19.24 -15.08
CA LEU A 85 27.48 -18.31 -13.97
C LEU A 85 26.50 -18.89 -12.95
N ARG A 86 26.74 -18.68 -11.66
CA ARG A 86 25.82 -19.13 -10.61
C ARG A 86 24.55 -18.27 -10.62
N CYS A 87 23.38 -18.89 -10.46
CA CYS A 87 22.14 -18.14 -10.25
C CYS A 87 22.24 -17.26 -8.99
N GLY A 88 21.64 -16.08 -9.07
CA GLY A 88 21.42 -15.21 -7.92
C GLY A 88 20.44 -15.80 -6.91
N VAL A 89 20.29 -15.10 -5.78
CA VAL A 89 19.27 -15.40 -4.77
C VAL A 89 18.60 -14.09 -4.41
N CYS A 90 17.27 -14.09 -4.32
CA CYS A 90 16.53 -12.89 -3.93
C CYS A 90 16.79 -12.52 -2.47
N GLY A 91 16.92 -11.22 -2.24
CA GLY A 91 17.31 -10.64 -0.97
C GLY A 91 16.17 -10.56 0.06
N HIS A 92 16.38 -9.72 1.07
CA HIS A 92 15.40 -9.50 2.12
C HIS A 92 14.16 -8.77 1.58
N ASN A 93 12.97 -9.25 1.95
CA ASN A 93 11.68 -8.77 1.45
C ASN A 93 11.47 -8.87 -0.07
N GLU A 94 12.24 -9.73 -0.75
CA GLU A 94 12.07 -10.04 -2.16
C GLU A 94 11.55 -11.46 -2.37
N VAL A 95 10.97 -11.69 -3.54
CA VAL A 95 10.56 -12.99 -4.07
C VAL A 95 11.00 -13.12 -5.52
N GLU A 96 11.20 -14.35 -5.95
CA GLU A 96 11.55 -14.67 -7.33
C GLU A 96 10.35 -14.37 -8.24
N LYS A 97 10.53 -13.38 -9.13
CA LYS A 97 9.57 -13.03 -10.18
C LYS A 97 9.68 -14.00 -11.34
N THR A 98 10.91 -14.33 -11.74
CA THR A 98 11.20 -15.32 -12.76
C THR A 98 12.28 -16.26 -12.25
N VAL A 99 12.03 -17.56 -12.41
CA VAL A 99 12.96 -18.59 -11.96
C VAL A 99 14.27 -18.55 -12.75
N CYS A 100 15.37 -18.90 -12.11
CA CYS A 100 16.62 -19.13 -12.83
C CYS A 100 16.50 -20.34 -13.78
N THR A 101 16.92 -20.17 -15.03
CA THR A 101 17.01 -21.25 -16.03
C THR A 101 18.41 -21.27 -16.64
N ALA A 102 18.73 -22.29 -17.44
CA ALA A 102 20.06 -22.41 -18.02
C ALA A 102 20.47 -21.16 -18.84
N ASP A 103 19.50 -20.47 -19.46
CA ASP A 103 19.70 -19.32 -20.34
C ASP A 103 19.49 -17.96 -19.66
N ARG A 104 19.05 -17.89 -18.40
CA ARG A 104 18.84 -16.60 -17.70
C ARG A 104 18.94 -16.70 -16.19
N ASN A 105 19.39 -15.63 -15.57
CA ASN A 105 19.38 -15.54 -14.11
C ASN A 105 17.95 -15.45 -13.55
N CYS A 106 17.79 -15.72 -12.26
CA CYS A 106 16.55 -15.35 -11.56
C CYS A 106 16.38 -13.83 -11.59
N GLN A 107 15.14 -13.36 -11.65
CA GLN A 107 14.79 -11.96 -11.41
C GLN A 107 14.00 -11.86 -10.12
N CYS A 108 14.31 -10.87 -9.32
CA CYS A 108 13.70 -10.63 -8.02
C CYS A 108 12.74 -9.44 -8.09
N GLN A 109 11.72 -9.47 -7.24
CA GLN A 109 10.80 -8.34 -7.04
C GLN A 109 10.43 -8.24 -5.57
N CYS A 110 10.00 -7.06 -5.14
CA CYS A 110 9.53 -6.88 -3.77
C CYS A 110 8.29 -7.74 -3.47
N LYS A 111 8.23 -8.26 -2.24
CA LYS A 111 7.06 -8.96 -1.70
C LYS A 111 5.85 -8.04 -1.66
N GLN A 112 4.67 -8.63 -1.64
CA GLN A 112 3.43 -7.89 -1.41
C GLN A 112 3.53 -7.07 -0.11
N GLY A 113 3.13 -5.79 -0.17
CA GLY A 113 3.27 -4.84 0.94
C GLY A 113 4.62 -4.09 0.96
N TYR A 114 5.48 -4.30 -0.04
CA TYR A 114 6.76 -3.61 -0.20
C TYR A 114 6.90 -3.06 -1.63
N HIS A 115 7.66 -1.97 -1.76
CA HIS A 115 8.08 -1.41 -3.05
C HIS A 115 9.59 -1.20 -3.10
N ASN A 116 10.15 -1.15 -4.30
CA ASN A 116 11.55 -0.85 -4.52
C ASN A 116 11.79 0.65 -4.32
N LYS A 117 12.71 0.98 -3.41
CA LYS A 117 13.22 2.33 -3.20
C LYS A 117 14.72 2.27 -3.00
N TYR A 118 15.48 2.78 -3.97
CA TYR A 118 16.95 2.75 -3.99
C TYR A 118 17.53 1.33 -3.90
N ASP A 119 17.04 0.41 -4.74
CA ASP A 119 17.46 -0.99 -4.79
C ASP A 119 17.22 -1.75 -3.46
N MET A 120 16.26 -1.28 -2.67
CA MET A 120 15.83 -1.90 -1.42
C MET A 120 14.32 -2.01 -1.36
N CYS A 121 13.81 -3.16 -0.94
CA CYS A 121 12.38 -3.35 -0.71
C CYS A 121 11.97 -2.77 0.64
N VAL A 122 11.25 -1.64 0.60
CA VAL A 122 10.72 -0.94 1.77
C VAL A 122 9.21 -1.13 1.87
N ARG A 123 8.68 -1.18 3.10
CA ARG A 123 7.24 -1.37 3.34
C ARG A 123 6.44 -0.22 2.70
N HIS A 124 5.29 -0.54 2.13
CA HIS A 124 4.34 0.46 1.66
C HIS A 124 3.89 1.40 2.79
N SER A 125 3.74 2.68 2.46
CA SER A 125 3.13 3.67 3.33
C SER A 125 1.66 3.35 3.59
N GLU A 126 1.21 3.57 4.82
CA GLU A 126 -0.21 3.46 5.18
C GLU A 126 -0.88 4.82 5.15
N CYS A 127 -2.13 4.88 4.69
CA CYS A 127 -2.89 6.12 4.71
C CYS A 127 -3.41 6.39 6.13
N PRO A 128 -3.09 7.56 6.73
CA PRO A 128 -3.55 7.90 8.07
C PRO A 128 -5.07 8.13 8.10
N SER A 129 -5.66 8.05 9.30
CA SER A 129 -7.06 8.42 9.52
C SER A 129 -7.34 9.82 8.96
N GLY A 130 -8.44 9.96 8.21
CA GLY A 130 -8.70 11.13 7.37
C GLY A 130 -8.39 10.93 5.89
N GLN A 131 -7.73 9.83 5.52
CA GLN A 131 -7.29 9.55 4.16
C GLN A 131 -7.67 8.14 3.71
N GLN A 132 -7.71 7.98 2.39
CA GLN A 132 -7.84 6.68 1.71
C GLN A 132 -6.74 6.50 0.67
N PRO A 133 -6.48 5.26 0.25
CA PRO A 133 -5.64 4.98 -0.90
C PRO A 133 -6.24 5.61 -2.17
N LEU A 134 -5.44 6.42 -2.86
CA LEU A 134 -5.70 6.85 -4.23
C LEU A 134 -5.19 5.80 -5.22
N THR A 135 -3.94 5.37 -5.03
CA THR A 135 -3.32 4.25 -5.74
C THR A 135 -2.77 3.25 -4.73
N LYS A 136 -2.99 1.96 -5.00
CA LYS A 136 -2.43 0.88 -4.19
C LYS A 136 -0.95 0.74 -4.52
N GLY A 137 -0.12 0.49 -3.52
CA GLY A 137 1.30 0.21 -3.72
C GLY A 137 1.53 -1.02 -4.61
N THR A 138 2.55 -0.94 -5.44
CA THR A 138 3.04 -2.00 -6.34
C THR A 138 4.45 -2.42 -5.91
N PRO A 139 5.07 -3.44 -6.53
CA PRO A 139 6.46 -3.79 -6.25
C PRO A 139 7.45 -2.65 -6.54
N ASP A 140 7.07 -1.65 -7.34
CA ASP A 140 7.93 -0.56 -7.77
C ASP A 140 7.49 0.81 -7.22
N GLU A 141 6.21 0.97 -6.88
CA GLU A 141 5.64 2.23 -6.43
C GLU A 141 4.99 2.13 -5.04
N ASP A 142 5.09 3.19 -4.26
CA ASP A 142 4.45 3.28 -2.95
C ASP A 142 2.94 3.53 -3.05
N THR A 143 2.22 3.27 -1.96
CA THR A 143 0.82 3.67 -1.82
C THR A 143 0.73 5.19 -1.78
N VAL A 144 -0.13 5.77 -2.63
CA VAL A 144 -0.43 7.20 -2.61
C VAL A 144 -1.77 7.41 -1.91
N CYS A 145 -1.79 8.35 -0.96
CA CYS A 145 -2.97 8.64 -0.16
C CYS A 145 -3.62 9.96 -0.56
N GLN A 146 -4.94 10.03 -0.43
CA GLN A 146 -5.74 11.23 -0.64
C GLN A 146 -6.67 11.47 0.54
N ILE A 147 -7.02 12.73 0.78
CA ILE A 147 -7.99 13.10 1.82
C ILE A 147 -9.36 12.51 1.49
N CYS A 148 -10.10 12.08 2.52
CA CYS A 148 -11.46 11.62 2.34
C CYS A 148 -12.34 12.71 1.69
N PRO A 149 -13.13 12.37 0.66
CA PRO A 149 -14.06 13.33 0.05
C PRO A 149 -15.15 13.75 1.05
N ASP A 150 -15.77 14.89 0.78
CA ASP A 150 -16.84 15.43 1.62
C ASP A 150 -17.97 14.41 1.83
N GLY A 151 -18.44 14.30 3.07
CA GLY A 151 -19.45 13.31 3.45
C GLY A 151 -18.90 11.89 3.70
N SER A 152 -17.58 11.72 3.76
CA SER A 152 -16.94 10.45 4.11
C SER A 152 -15.83 10.61 5.15
N TYR A 153 -15.42 9.49 5.74
CA TYR A 153 -14.38 9.43 6.77
C TYR A 153 -13.55 8.15 6.72
N SER A 154 -12.41 8.18 7.40
CA SER A 154 -11.60 7.00 7.70
C SER A 154 -11.05 7.14 9.12
N ASP A 155 -11.40 6.21 10.00
CA ASP A 155 -11.03 6.20 11.42
C ASP A 155 -9.82 5.30 11.73
N THR A 156 -9.25 4.65 10.71
CA THR A 156 -8.12 3.73 10.82
C THR A 156 -6.91 4.23 10.03
N THR A 157 -5.77 3.59 10.24
CA THR A 157 -4.59 3.77 9.39
C THR A 157 -4.45 2.52 8.52
N SER A 158 -4.53 2.67 7.20
CA SER A 158 -4.60 1.53 6.26
C SER A 158 -4.12 1.90 4.87
N ALA A 159 -3.39 1.00 4.22
CA ALA A 159 -3.00 1.13 2.80
C ALA A 159 -4.07 0.56 1.83
N LEU A 160 -5.16 0.01 2.35
CA LEU A 160 -6.16 -0.73 1.55
C LEU A 160 -7.59 -0.25 1.72
N GLN A 161 -7.91 0.40 2.85
CA GLN A 161 -9.28 0.75 3.19
C GLN A 161 -9.67 2.12 2.64
N ASN A 162 -10.76 2.15 1.88
CA ASN A 162 -11.35 3.37 1.36
C ASN A 162 -12.15 4.10 2.45
N CYS A 163 -12.43 5.38 2.23
CA CYS A 163 -13.26 6.16 3.15
C CYS A 163 -14.71 5.64 3.14
N THR A 164 -15.31 5.58 4.32
CA THR A 164 -16.70 5.20 4.54
C THR A 164 -17.59 6.43 4.52
N LEU A 165 -18.76 6.33 3.89
CA LEU A 165 -19.73 7.42 3.89
C LEU A 165 -20.24 7.69 5.31
N HIS A 166 -20.53 8.95 5.61
CA HIS A 166 -21.15 9.32 6.88
C HIS A 166 -22.55 8.74 6.99
N ARG A 167 -22.90 8.26 8.19
CA ARG A 167 -24.27 7.88 8.54
C ARG A 167 -25.20 9.09 8.37
N SER A 168 -26.30 8.86 7.68
CA SER A 168 -27.38 9.85 7.55
C SER A 168 -28.28 9.83 8.79
N CYS A 169 -28.41 10.97 9.46
CA CYS A 169 -29.35 11.16 10.57
C CYS A 169 -30.73 11.66 10.11
N ASN A 170 -31.05 11.54 8.82
CA ASN A 170 -32.32 12.03 8.24
C ASN A 170 -33.46 11.02 8.32
N ALA A 171 -33.19 9.79 8.77
CA ALA A 171 -34.23 8.78 8.93
C ALA A 171 -35.26 9.22 9.98
N PRO A 172 -36.55 8.81 9.85
CA PRO A 172 -37.58 9.16 10.83
C PRO A 172 -37.15 8.82 12.25
N GLY A 173 -37.32 9.77 13.18
CA GLY A 173 -36.98 9.61 14.59
C GLY A 173 -35.49 9.78 14.93
N LEU A 174 -34.59 9.96 13.95
CA LEU A 174 -33.19 10.30 14.20
C LEU A 174 -32.94 11.82 14.12
N LYS A 175 -31.99 12.28 14.93
CA LYS A 175 -31.52 13.67 14.95
C LYS A 175 -29.98 13.69 14.98
N LEU A 176 -29.39 14.64 14.27
CA LEU A 176 -27.94 14.81 14.24
C LEU A 176 -27.44 15.43 15.56
N VAL A 177 -26.58 14.72 16.28
CA VAL A 177 -25.93 15.23 17.51
C VAL A 177 -24.58 15.85 17.19
N LEU A 178 -23.78 15.20 16.35
CA LEU A 178 -22.47 15.69 15.94
C LEU A 178 -22.24 15.38 14.47
N LYS A 179 -21.99 16.43 13.67
CA LYS A 179 -21.58 16.27 12.28
C LYS A 179 -20.25 15.53 12.18
N GLY A 180 -20.19 14.52 11.29
CA GLY A 180 -18.99 13.78 10.95
C GLY A 180 -17.86 14.67 10.42
N SER A 181 -16.64 14.16 10.47
CA SER A 181 -15.44 14.77 9.87
C SER A 181 -14.76 13.77 8.95
N ILE A 182 -13.61 14.13 8.36
CA ILE A 182 -12.80 13.17 7.59
C ILE A 182 -12.31 11.97 8.41
N TRP A 183 -12.35 12.03 9.75
CA TRP A 183 -11.77 11.00 10.63
C TRP A 183 -12.78 10.32 11.56
N HIS A 184 -14.04 10.77 11.61
CA HIS A 184 -15.08 10.10 12.39
C HIS A 184 -16.45 10.25 11.73
N ASP A 185 -17.33 9.30 12.01
CA ASP A 185 -18.70 9.33 11.52
C ASP A 185 -19.55 10.43 12.17
N SER A 186 -20.69 10.73 11.55
CA SER A 186 -21.75 11.51 12.18
C SER A 186 -22.38 10.73 13.33
N VAL A 187 -22.58 11.40 14.47
CA VAL A 187 -23.26 10.83 15.63
C VAL A 187 -24.71 11.27 15.59
N CYS A 188 -25.62 10.30 15.64
CA CYS A 188 -27.07 10.53 15.66
C CYS A 188 -27.64 10.12 17.02
N THR A 189 -28.81 10.65 17.36
CA THR A 189 -29.63 10.23 18.50
C THR A 189 -31.06 9.94 18.06
N SER A 190 -31.80 9.15 18.82
CA SER A 190 -33.24 8.99 18.71
C SER A 190 -33.98 9.85 19.75
N CYS A 191 -35.27 10.11 19.50
CA CYS A 191 -36.12 10.82 20.48
C CYS A 191 -36.21 10.12 21.85
N GLU A 192 -36.08 8.79 21.88
CA GLU A 192 -36.11 8.00 23.12
C GLU A 192 -34.79 8.14 23.91
N GLU A 193 -33.66 8.11 23.20
CA GLU A 193 -32.32 8.24 23.79
C GLU A 193 -32.03 9.64 24.32
N LEU A 194 -32.66 10.68 23.76
CA LEU A 194 -32.55 12.07 24.24
C LEU A 194 -32.94 12.22 25.73
N LYS A 195 -33.79 11.34 26.25
CA LYS A 195 -34.25 11.39 27.65
C LYS A 195 -33.32 10.66 28.62
N SER A 196 -32.43 9.80 28.13
CA SER A 196 -31.66 8.85 28.97
C SER A 196 -30.14 8.92 28.80
N ARG A 197 -29.63 9.35 27.64
CA ARG A 197 -28.18 9.41 27.36
C ARG A 197 -27.59 10.79 27.64
N ASP A 198 -26.44 10.80 28.28
CA ASP A 198 -25.66 12.02 28.52
C ASP A 198 -24.73 12.34 27.34
N GLY A 199 -24.30 13.60 27.20
CA GLY A 199 -23.32 14.01 26.18
C GLY A 199 -22.03 13.18 26.18
N GLY A 200 -21.60 12.68 27.35
CA GLY A 200 -20.48 11.75 27.46
C GLY A 200 -20.70 10.43 26.72
N ASP A 201 -21.93 9.92 26.65
CA ASP A 201 -22.25 8.68 25.95
C ASP A 201 -22.16 8.82 24.44
N TYR A 202 -22.52 9.98 23.89
CA TYR A 202 -22.32 10.28 22.47
C TYR A 202 -20.84 10.54 22.14
N LEU A 203 -20.09 11.12 23.08
CA LEU A 203 -18.65 11.34 22.90
C LEU A 203 -17.88 10.02 22.78
N LYS A 204 -18.32 8.94 23.45
CA LYS A 204 -17.71 7.60 23.35
C LYS A 204 -17.55 7.14 21.92
N GLU A 205 -18.54 7.41 21.07
CA GLU A 205 -18.58 6.95 19.69
C GLU A 205 -17.41 7.47 18.84
N ILE A 206 -16.82 8.62 19.21
CA ILE A 206 -15.71 9.22 18.45
C ILE A 206 -14.34 9.06 19.12
N ILE A 207 -14.26 8.58 20.36
CA ILE A 207 -12.99 8.53 21.12
C ILE A 207 -11.96 7.59 20.50
N PRO A 208 -12.30 6.36 20.08
CA PRO A 208 -11.36 5.48 19.39
C PRO A 208 -10.72 6.16 18.18
N ALA A 209 -11.55 6.71 17.28
CA ALA A 209 -11.13 7.44 16.10
C ALA A 209 -10.30 8.68 16.45
N PHE A 210 -10.65 9.37 17.54
CA PHE A 210 -9.94 10.55 18.01
C PHE A 210 -8.48 10.23 18.35
N PHE A 211 -8.21 9.12 19.04
CA PHE A 211 -6.83 8.73 19.41
C PHE A 211 -6.02 8.20 18.22
N VAL A 212 -6.68 7.60 17.21
CA VAL A 212 -6.01 7.22 15.96
C VAL A 212 -5.61 8.45 15.15
N HIS A 213 -6.52 9.42 15.02
CA HIS A 213 -6.26 10.64 14.23
C HIS A 213 -5.29 11.60 14.94
N HIS A 214 -5.47 11.82 16.24
CA HIS A 214 -4.66 12.74 17.04
C HIS A 214 -3.46 12.02 17.67
N LYS A 215 -2.47 11.69 16.84
CA LYS A 215 -1.28 10.95 17.25
C LYS A 215 -0.61 11.58 18.49
N MET A 216 -0.33 10.74 19.47
CA MET A 216 0.41 11.10 20.68
C MET A 216 1.73 10.33 20.74
N THR A 217 2.72 10.91 21.43
CA THR A 217 3.94 10.16 21.73
C THR A 217 3.63 8.97 22.62
N LEU A 218 4.37 7.88 22.46
CA LEU A 218 4.18 6.66 23.23
C LEU A 218 4.19 6.92 24.75
N ARG A 219 5.13 7.75 25.22
CA ARG A 219 5.23 8.17 26.63
C ARG A 219 3.95 8.85 27.11
N ARG A 220 3.39 9.77 26.31
CA ARG A 220 2.18 10.52 26.67
C ARG A 220 0.96 9.62 26.66
N LEU A 221 0.82 8.74 25.68
CA LEU A 221 -0.31 7.80 25.63
C LEU A 221 -0.31 6.85 26.83
N ARG A 222 0.86 6.34 27.24
CA ARG A 222 1.01 5.55 28.47
C ARG A 222 0.57 6.33 29.72
N GLN A 223 0.92 7.61 29.82
CA GLN A 223 0.49 8.48 30.92
C GLN A 223 -1.03 8.71 30.94
N VAL A 224 -1.65 8.87 29.76
CA VAL A 224 -3.11 8.98 29.61
C VAL A 224 -3.77 7.70 30.10
N VAL A 225 -3.39 6.54 29.56
CA VAL A 225 -3.96 5.23 29.92
C VAL A 225 -3.86 4.98 31.42
N HIS A 226 -2.70 5.26 32.04
CA HIS A 226 -2.49 5.09 33.47
C HIS A 226 -3.42 5.98 34.34
N LYS A 227 -3.82 7.15 33.84
CA LYS A 227 -4.71 8.11 34.52
C LYS A 227 -6.19 7.92 34.18
N LEU A 228 -6.55 7.01 33.27
CA LEU A 228 -7.95 6.73 32.97
C LEU A 228 -8.65 6.19 34.23
N PRO A 229 -9.85 6.69 34.57
CA PRO A 229 -10.62 6.21 35.72
C PRO A 229 -11.01 4.74 35.53
N SER A 230 -10.94 3.96 36.61
CA SER A 230 -11.54 2.61 36.69
C SER A 230 -12.79 2.67 37.56
N GLU A 231 -13.73 1.75 37.34
CA GLU A 231 -14.91 1.58 38.23
C GLU A 231 -14.48 1.34 39.69
N ASP A 232 -13.44 0.54 39.92
CA ASP A 232 -12.94 0.21 41.27
C ASP A 232 -12.03 1.30 41.89
N GLY A 233 -11.87 2.46 41.25
CA GLY A 233 -10.93 3.51 41.69
C GLY A 233 -9.44 3.13 41.62
N LYS A 234 -9.11 1.90 41.19
CA LYS A 234 -7.72 1.45 40.98
C LYS A 234 -7.14 2.08 39.71
N LYS A 235 -5.89 2.54 39.80
CA LYS A 235 -5.13 3.03 38.63
C LYS A 235 -4.90 1.89 37.63
N GLN A 236 -4.96 2.20 36.34
CA GLN A 236 -4.67 1.27 35.26
C GLN A 236 -3.18 0.83 35.31
N ALA A 237 -2.89 -0.26 36.02
CA ALA A 237 -1.55 -0.81 36.17
C ALA A 237 -1.05 -1.44 34.85
N GLY A 238 0.26 -1.48 34.64
CA GLY A 238 0.88 -2.21 33.53
C GLY A 238 0.93 -1.49 32.18
N ALA A 239 0.72 -0.16 32.12
CA ALA A 239 0.81 0.59 30.86
C ALA A 239 2.25 0.85 30.38
N SER A 240 3.25 0.79 31.28
CA SER A 240 4.63 1.21 31.00
C SER A 240 5.35 0.34 29.95
N GLY A 241 4.97 -0.93 29.83
CA GLY A 241 5.54 -1.87 28.86
C GLY A 241 4.82 -1.91 27.51
N LEU A 242 3.64 -1.29 27.39
CA LEU A 242 2.78 -1.49 26.23
C LEU A 242 3.25 -0.73 24.99
N ASN A 243 3.09 -1.32 23.82
CA ASN A 243 3.30 -0.67 22.52
C ASN A 243 2.06 0.17 22.12
N LEU A 244 2.15 0.88 20.98
CA LEU A 244 1.08 1.79 20.56
C LEU A 244 -0.26 1.08 20.28
N SER A 245 -0.21 -0.11 19.66
CA SER A 245 -1.40 -0.91 19.34
C SER A 245 -2.10 -1.39 20.61
N GLU A 246 -1.33 -1.91 21.57
CA GLU A 246 -1.83 -2.36 22.87
C GLU A 246 -2.45 -1.22 23.69
N LEU A 247 -1.86 -0.01 23.62
CA LEU A 247 -2.41 1.17 24.28
C LEU A 247 -3.73 1.62 23.66
N HIS A 248 -3.83 1.64 22.32
CA HIS A 248 -5.08 1.94 21.64
C HIS A 248 -6.16 0.88 21.96
N ALA A 249 -5.81 -0.40 21.97
CA ALA A 249 -6.73 -1.46 22.38
C ALA A 249 -7.26 -1.24 23.79
N ARG A 250 -6.38 -0.88 24.74
CA ARG A 250 -6.76 -0.61 26.13
C ARG A 250 -7.64 0.62 26.29
N ILE A 251 -7.42 1.67 25.49
CA ILE A 251 -8.32 2.82 25.43
C ILE A 251 -9.69 2.38 24.90
N ASN A 252 -9.74 1.61 23.82
CA ASN A 252 -11.00 1.13 23.25
C ASN A 252 -11.80 0.27 24.24
N THR A 253 -11.12 -0.63 24.96
CA THR A 253 -11.75 -1.42 26.04
C THR A 253 -12.30 -0.52 27.14
N TRP A 254 -11.55 0.48 27.58
CA TRP A 254 -12.01 1.43 28.60
C TRP A 254 -13.22 2.24 28.12
N VAL A 255 -13.20 2.76 26.88
CA VAL A 255 -14.33 3.51 26.32
C VAL A 255 -15.61 2.68 26.29
N ALA A 256 -15.51 1.39 25.96
CA ALA A 256 -16.65 0.49 25.89
C ALA A 256 -17.36 0.29 27.25
N SER A 257 -16.60 0.31 28.36
CA SER A 257 -17.16 0.10 29.70
C SER A 257 -17.30 1.37 30.55
N ALA A 258 -16.70 2.49 30.16
CA ALA A 258 -16.68 3.71 30.96
C ALA A 258 -18.08 4.33 31.10
N SER A 259 -18.38 4.98 32.22
CA SER A 259 -19.59 5.80 32.38
C SER A 259 -19.46 7.16 31.68
N ALA A 260 -20.58 7.80 31.38
CA ALA A 260 -20.57 9.14 30.76
C ALA A 260 -19.75 10.17 31.57
N ASN A 261 -19.83 10.11 32.90
CA ASN A 261 -19.04 10.95 33.80
C ASN A 261 -17.53 10.70 33.67
N GLN A 262 -17.10 9.45 33.54
CA GLN A 262 -15.69 9.12 33.32
C GLN A 262 -15.21 9.65 31.95
N ILE A 263 -16.05 9.58 30.92
CA ILE A 263 -15.76 10.11 29.59
C ILE A 263 -15.62 11.64 29.61
N ARG A 264 -16.49 12.36 30.35
CA ARG A 264 -16.42 13.82 30.52
C ARG A 264 -15.12 14.29 31.19
N GLN A 265 -14.46 13.44 31.98
CA GLN A 265 -13.17 13.75 32.61
C GLN A 265 -11.99 13.63 31.64
N LEU A 266 -12.16 12.98 30.49
CA LEU A 266 -11.08 12.69 29.55
C LEU A 266 -10.34 13.95 29.04
N PRO A 267 -11.01 15.05 28.65
CA PRO A 267 -10.30 16.28 28.26
C PRO A 267 -9.36 16.79 29.35
N GLU A 268 -9.80 16.78 30.62
CA GLU A 268 -8.96 17.22 31.74
C GLU A 268 -7.77 16.27 31.97
N ILE A 269 -7.95 14.97 31.81
CA ILE A 269 -6.86 13.98 31.86
C ILE A 269 -5.85 14.23 30.75
N LEU A 270 -6.30 14.56 29.55
CA LEU A 270 -5.44 14.95 28.43
C LEU A 270 -4.64 16.22 28.75
N ALA A 271 -5.27 17.25 29.32
CA ALA A 271 -4.57 18.46 29.76
C ALA A 271 -3.50 18.15 30.83
N LYS A 272 -3.85 17.38 31.86
CA LYS A 272 -2.94 16.98 32.96
C LYS A 272 -1.77 16.10 32.51
N THR A 273 -1.83 15.51 31.31
CA THR A 273 -0.75 14.72 30.70
C THR A 273 0.03 15.50 29.64
N GLY A 274 -0.24 16.81 29.50
CA GLY A 274 0.42 17.70 28.55
C GLY A 274 -0.07 17.52 27.11
N ALA A 275 -1.21 16.83 26.89
CA ALA A 275 -1.87 16.70 25.60
C ALA A 275 -2.84 17.88 25.34
N ASN A 276 -2.42 19.12 25.61
CA ASN A 276 -3.29 20.31 25.64
C ASN A 276 -4.08 20.51 24.34
N GLY A 277 -3.43 20.38 23.18
CA GLY A 277 -4.12 20.50 21.89
C GLY A 277 -5.20 19.43 21.67
N ALA A 278 -4.98 18.21 22.14
CA ALA A 278 -5.98 17.15 22.09
C ALA A 278 -7.11 17.39 23.11
N SER A 279 -6.77 17.84 24.32
CA SER A 279 -7.74 18.26 25.34
C SER A 279 -8.72 19.29 24.78
N GLU A 280 -8.23 20.39 24.21
CA GLU A 280 -9.10 21.47 23.71
C GLU A 280 -9.97 21.00 22.54
N ARG A 281 -9.45 20.18 21.63
CA ARG A 281 -10.23 19.63 20.52
C ARG A 281 -11.35 18.72 21.01
N LEU A 282 -11.05 17.83 21.97
CA LEU A 282 -12.05 16.92 22.52
C LEU A 282 -13.10 17.67 23.36
N LYS A 283 -12.66 18.67 24.15
CA LYS A 283 -13.54 19.57 24.90
C LYS A 283 -14.50 20.33 23.98
N SER A 284 -13.99 20.88 22.87
CA SER A 284 -14.82 21.56 21.87
C SER A 284 -15.87 20.63 21.24
N LYS A 285 -15.51 19.36 20.98
CA LYS A 285 -16.47 18.35 20.49
C LYS A 285 -17.55 18.04 21.52
N LEU A 286 -17.18 17.85 22.79
CA LEU A 286 -18.13 17.62 23.88
C LEU A 286 -19.09 18.81 24.06
N GLN A 287 -18.58 20.05 24.02
CA GLN A 287 -19.42 21.25 24.11
C GLN A 287 -20.43 21.37 22.96
N ARG A 288 -20.02 20.99 21.74
CA ARG A 288 -20.93 20.95 20.58
C ARG A 288 -22.03 19.91 20.76
N ILE A 289 -21.68 18.71 21.24
CA ILE A 289 -22.63 17.66 21.58
C ILE A 289 -23.65 18.19 22.60
N ASP A 290 -23.17 18.72 23.74
CA ASP A 290 -24.04 19.23 24.82
C ASP A 290 -24.97 20.36 24.33
N SER A 291 -24.47 21.26 23.48
CA SER A 291 -25.26 22.37 22.93
C SER A 291 -26.35 21.86 21.98
N ASN A 292 -26.01 20.90 21.11
CA ASN A 292 -26.96 20.31 20.17
C ASN A 292 -28.03 19.49 20.91
N LEU A 293 -27.66 18.73 21.94
CA LEU A 293 -28.61 17.99 22.77
C LEU A 293 -29.61 18.93 23.46
N LYS A 294 -29.13 20.04 24.05
CA LYS A 294 -30.02 21.05 24.65
C LYS A 294 -31.02 21.63 23.65
N GLN A 295 -30.57 21.94 22.43
CA GLN A 295 -31.43 22.45 21.37
C GLN A 295 -32.47 21.42 20.94
N LEU A 296 -32.09 20.15 20.83
CA LEU A 296 -33.01 19.05 20.51
C LEU A 296 -34.05 18.83 21.61
N CYS A 297 -33.67 18.93 22.88
CA CYS A 297 -34.61 18.86 24.01
C CYS A 297 -35.62 20.02 24.02
N ALA A 298 -35.18 21.24 23.69
CA ALA A 298 -36.06 22.40 23.62
C ALA A 298 -37.15 22.25 22.55
N LEU A 299 -36.80 21.70 21.38
CA LEU A 299 -37.74 21.43 20.28
C LEU A 299 -38.72 20.30 20.61
N GLY A 300 -38.30 19.30 21.38
CA GLY A 300 -39.20 18.22 21.85
C GLY A 300 -40.30 18.74 22.77
N ASN A 301 -39.96 19.68 23.65
CA ASN A 301 -40.93 20.28 24.58
C ASN A 301 -41.97 21.16 23.89
N GLU A 302 -41.68 21.77 22.74
CA GLU A 302 -42.66 22.56 21.98
C GLU A 302 -43.70 21.70 21.24
N VAL A 303 -43.31 20.49 20.79
CA VAL A 303 -44.21 19.57 20.08
C VAL A 303 -45.16 18.85 21.04
N ASP A 304 -44.70 18.53 22.26
CA ASP A 304 -45.54 17.92 23.31
C ASP A 304 -46.57 18.91 23.91
N VAL A 305 -46.40 20.23 23.73
CA VAL A 305 -47.36 21.26 24.21
C VAL A 305 -48.49 21.52 23.19
N LEU A 306 -48.31 21.16 21.92
CA LEU A 306 -49.30 21.35 20.85
C LEU A 306 -50.14 20.10 20.55
N SER A 307 -50.05 19.06 21.39
CA SER A 307 -50.77 17.78 21.23
C SER A 307 -51.77 17.50 22.37
N PHE A 308 -52.55 18.52 22.74
CA PHE A 308 -53.77 18.40 23.55
C PHE A 308 -54.99 18.97 22.79
#